data_AF-A0A6J0TPW3-F1
#
_entry.id   AF-A0A6J0TPW3-F1
#
_cell.length_a   1.000
_cell.length_b   1.000
_cell.length_c   1.000
_cell.angle_alpha   90.00
_cell.angle_beta   90.00
_cell.angle_gamma   90.00
#
_symmetry.space_group_name_H-M   'P 1'
#
loop_
_entity.id
_entity.type
_entity.pdbx_description
1 polymer ?
#
loop_
_entity_poly.entity_id
_entity_poly.type
_entity_poly.pdbx_seq_one_letter_code
_entity_poly.pdbx_strand_id
1 'polypeptide(L)'
;MQLLRGFLMALALRTAGAQRQDMTPQNSTAEAATFMSFPDVWNRSFCQPLEKLVSIVSEYPSEVEHMFSPSCVPLHRCSGCCRDERLHCVPTETTNVTMQLVKINSGKQVPYVELSFVEHRKCVCRPRQEALKSKRCAV
;
A
#
# COMPACT_ATOMS: atom_id res chain seq x y z
N MET A 1 15.87 -20.14 84.14
CA MET A 1 15.22 -18.80 84.12
C MET A 1 16.04 -17.91 83.21
N GLN A 2 15.35 -17.29 82.24
CA GLN A 2 15.78 -16.22 81.33
C GLN A 2 16.90 -16.50 80.31
N LEU A 3 16.81 -16.12 79.03
CA LEU A 3 15.73 -15.81 78.07
C LEU A 3 16.46 -15.37 76.77
N LEU A 4 15.94 -15.78 75.59
CA LEU A 4 16.02 -15.10 74.27
C LEU A 4 17.43 -14.93 73.64
N ARG A 5 17.74 -15.49 72.46
CA ARG A 5 16.98 -15.41 71.20
C ARG A 5 17.40 -16.57 70.29
N GLY A 6 16.54 -17.58 70.13
CA GLY A 6 16.72 -18.66 69.17
C GLY A 6 15.66 -18.58 68.07
N PHE A 7 16.13 -18.30 66.86
CA PHE A 7 15.63 -18.78 65.57
C PHE A 7 14.12 -18.97 65.39
N LEU A 8 13.48 -18.01 64.71
CA LEU A 8 12.31 -18.29 63.89
C LEU A 8 12.77 -18.61 62.46
N MET A 9 12.44 -19.83 62.05
CA MET A 9 12.59 -20.37 60.70
C MET A 9 11.54 -19.77 59.75
N ALA A 10 11.95 -19.39 58.54
CA ALA A 10 11.18 -19.55 57.28
C ALA A 10 12.10 -19.13 56.13
N LEU A 11 12.67 -20.05 55.35
CA LEU A 11 12.06 -20.64 54.14
C LEU A 11 11.43 -19.59 53.22
N ALA A 12 12.12 -19.23 52.14
CA ALA A 12 11.76 -19.70 50.80
C ALA A 12 12.66 -19.04 49.76
N LEU A 13 13.14 -19.86 48.83
CA LEU A 13 13.87 -19.50 47.62
C LEU A 13 13.20 -18.34 46.89
N ARG A 14 14.01 -17.35 46.52
CA ARG A 14 13.66 -16.31 45.55
C ARG A 14 13.32 -16.99 44.21
N THR A 15 12.04 -17.18 43.92
CA THR A 15 11.61 -17.27 42.53
C THR A 15 11.58 -15.85 41.98
N ALA A 16 12.60 -15.50 41.19
CA ALA A 16 12.50 -14.38 40.28
C ALA A 16 11.46 -14.74 39.22
N GLY A 17 10.18 -14.60 39.58
CA GLY A 17 9.10 -14.56 38.62
C GLY A 17 9.28 -13.28 37.81
N ALA A 18 9.82 -13.42 36.60
CA ALA A 18 9.78 -12.38 35.59
C ALA A 18 8.31 -12.09 35.26
N GLN A 19 7.68 -11.18 36.00
CA GLN A 19 6.47 -10.53 35.54
C GLN A 19 6.86 -9.67 34.34
N ARG A 20 6.75 -10.25 33.14
CA ARG A 20 6.42 -9.45 31.96
C ARG A 20 5.08 -8.81 32.26
N GLN A 21 5.09 -7.57 32.71
CA GLN A 21 3.94 -6.71 32.53
C GLN A 21 3.86 -6.42 31.04
N ASP A 22 3.05 -7.22 30.35
CA ASP A 22 2.50 -6.85 29.06
C ASP A 22 1.62 -5.63 29.29
N MET A 23 2.25 -4.46 29.22
CA MET A 23 1.56 -3.18 29.28
C MET A 23 0.93 -2.97 27.92
N THR A 24 -0.18 -3.66 27.67
CA THR A 24 -1.13 -3.26 26.64
C THR A 24 -1.75 -1.95 27.13
N PRO A 25 -1.60 -0.83 26.39
CA PRO A 25 -2.51 0.28 26.57
C PRO A 25 -3.83 -0.19 25.94
N GLN A 26 -4.70 -0.79 26.74
CA GLN A 26 -6.14 -0.69 26.46
C GLN A 26 -6.56 0.76 26.76
N ASN A 27 -6.11 1.68 25.91
CA ASN A 27 -6.93 2.83 25.60
C ASN A 27 -7.84 2.41 24.47
N SER A 28 -8.80 1.54 24.79
CA SER A 28 -10.03 1.39 24.02
C SER A 28 -10.86 2.66 24.22
N THR A 29 -10.28 3.82 23.85
CA THR A 29 -11.07 4.97 23.44
C THR A 29 -11.97 4.43 22.34
N ALA A 30 -13.26 4.42 22.64
CA ALA A 30 -14.35 4.14 21.74
C ALA A 30 -13.97 4.54 20.32
N GLU A 31 -14.29 3.68 19.34
CA GLU A 31 -14.45 4.06 17.94
C GLU A 31 -15.49 5.21 17.89
N ALA A 32 -15.06 6.41 18.22
CA ALA A 32 -15.74 7.62 17.84
C ALA A 32 -15.66 7.61 16.32
N ALA A 33 -16.80 7.37 15.67
CA ALA A 33 -16.93 7.51 14.24
C ALA A 33 -16.41 8.90 13.85
N THR A 34 -15.15 8.93 13.43
CA THR A 34 -14.43 10.16 13.15
C THR A 34 -14.90 10.58 11.77
N PHE A 35 -15.87 11.50 11.73
CA PHE A 35 -16.38 12.03 10.48
C PHE A 35 -15.22 12.71 9.74
N MET A 36 -14.95 12.27 8.50
CA MET A 36 -14.01 12.96 7.64
C MET A 36 -14.64 14.26 7.15
N SER A 37 -13.97 15.38 7.40
CA SER A 37 -14.47 16.68 6.95
C SER A 37 -14.46 16.76 5.42
N PHE A 38 -15.30 17.61 4.83
CA PHE A 38 -15.29 17.84 3.38
C PHE A 38 -13.89 18.20 2.85
N PRO A 39 -13.11 19.12 3.47
CA PRO A 39 -11.73 19.38 3.06
C PRO A 39 -10.84 18.14 3.09
N ASP A 40 -10.99 17.25 4.07
CA ASP A 40 -10.21 16.01 4.14
C ASP A 40 -10.55 15.07 2.99
N VAL A 41 -11.85 14.88 2.72
CA VAL A 41 -12.31 14.06 1.59
C VAL A 41 -11.79 14.63 0.28
N TRP A 42 -11.90 15.94 0.08
CA TRP A 42 -11.42 16.63 -1.11
C TRP A 42 -9.90 16.45 -1.28
N ASN A 43 -9.11 16.73 -0.24
CA ASN A 43 -7.65 16.66 -0.28
C ASN A 43 -7.13 15.24 -0.52
N ARG A 44 -7.85 14.21 -0.06
CA ARG A 44 -7.47 12.81 -0.29
C ARG A 44 -7.93 12.28 -1.65
N SER A 45 -8.97 12.87 -2.23
CA SER A 45 -9.59 12.36 -3.46
C SER A 45 -9.26 13.16 -4.72
N PHE A 46 -8.72 14.39 -4.63
CA PHE A 46 -8.39 15.16 -5.83
C PHE A 46 -7.27 14.51 -6.66
N CYS A 47 -7.30 14.77 -7.98
CA CYS A 47 -6.33 14.27 -8.96
C CYS A 47 -4.86 14.51 -8.55
N GLN A 48 -4.16 13.44 -8.17
CA GLN A 48 -2.76 13.47 -7.75
C GLN A 48 -2.07 12.11 -7.96
N PRO A 49 -0.73 12.04 -7.96
CA PRO A 49 -0.02 10.76 -7.92
C PRO A 49 -0.29 10.02 -6.60
N LEU A 50 -0.79 8.79 -6.68
CA LEU A 50 -1.02 7.92 -5.54
C LEU A 50 -0.41 6.55 -5.83
N GLU A 51 0.11 5.90 -4.78
CA GLU A 51 0.60 4.53 -4.90
C GLU A 51 -0.56 3.58 -5.20
N LYS A 52 -0.37 2.76 -6.22
CA LYS A 52 -1.32 1.73 -6.65
C LYS A 52 -0.56 0.45 -6.97
N LEU A 53 -1.12 -0.69 -6.58
CA LEU A 53 -0.65 -1.99 -7.04
C LEU A 53 -1.08 -2.21 -8.48
N VAL A 54 -0.10 -2.39 -9.37
CA VAL A 54 -0.29 -2.62 -10.79
C VAL A 54 0.20 -4.01 -11.15
N SER A 55 -0.60 -4.75 -11.91
CA SER A 55 -0.24 -6.08 -12.36
C SER A 55 0.88 -6.02 -13.40
N ILE A 56 1.88 -6.90 -13.27
CA ILE A 56 3.03 -6.91 -14.17
C ILE A 56 2.61 -7.30 -15.59
N VAL A 57 1.70 -8.29 -15.74
CA VAL A 57 1.24 -8.75 -17.05
C VAL A 57 0.43 -7.71 -17.81
N SER A 58 -0.20 -6.75 -17.10
CA SER A 58 -0.86 -5.62 -17.77
C SER A 58 0.12 -4.58 -18.32
N GLU A 59 1.29 -4.44 -17.69
CA GLU A 59 2.35 -3.52 -18.14
C GLU A 59 3.26 -4.16 -19.20
N TYR A 60 3.41 -5.49 -19.15
CA TYR A 60 4.17 -6.28 -20.12
C TYR A 60 3.31 -7.38 -20.77
N PRO A 61 2.39 -7.04 -21.68
CA PRO A 61 1.54 -8.02 -22.36
C PRO A 61 2.31 -9.06 -23.19
N SER A 62 3.55 -8.78 -23.57
CA SER A 62 4.43 -9.74 -24.26
C SER A 62 4.96 -10.86 -23.34
N GLU A 63 4.89 -10.67 -22.02
CA GLU A 63 5.40 -11.60 -21.02
C GLU A 63 4.29 -12.45 -20.39
N VAL A 64 3.10 -12.52 -21.00
CA VAL A 64 1.92 -13.23 -20.46
C VAL A 64 2.11 -14.72 -20.28
N GLU A 65 3.07 -15.33 -20.98
CA GLU A 65 3.43 -16.74 -20.80
C GLU A 65 4.18 -17.00 -19.49
N HIS A 66 4.71 -15.95 -18.86
CA HIS A 66 5.53 -16.04 -17.67
C HIS A 66 4.77 -15.57 -16.43
N MET A 67 5.04 -16.23 -15.31
CA MET A 67 4.55 -15.79 -14.00
C MET A 67 5.64 -15.01 -13.28
N PHE A 68 5.25 -13.98 -12.55
CA PHE A 68 6.17 -13.17 -11.75
C PHE A 68 5.85 -13.30 -10.26
N SER A 69 6.89 -13.28 -9.43
CA SER A 69 6.76 -13.13 -7.98
C SER A 69 7.51 -11.87 -7.51
N PRO A 70 6.81 -10.88 -6.93
CA PRO A 70 5.35 -10.78 -6.83
C PRO A 70 4.67 -10.65 -8.21
N SER A 71 3.34 -10.83 -8.29
CA SER A 71 2.56 -10.68 -9.54
C SER A 71 2.09 -9.24 -9.82
N CYS A 72 2.27 -8.35 -8.84
CA CYS A 72 2.01 -6.92 -8.93
C CYS A 72 3.12 -6.12 -8.22
N VAL A 73 3.26 -4.85 -8.59
CA VAL A 73 4.24 -3.92 -8.02
C VAL A 73 3.58 -2.60 -7.60
N PRO A 74 4.07 -1.94 -6.55
CA PRO A 74 3.61 -0.61 -6.14
C PRO A 74 4.15 0.46 -7.10
N LEU A 75 3.29 1.25 -7.71
CA LEU A 75 3.68 2.36 -8.60
C LEU A 75 2.85 3.60 -8.30
N HIS A 76 3.47 4.78 -8.38
CA HIS A 76 2.73 6.03 -8.40
C HIS A 76 1.99 6.18 -9.73
N ARG A 77 0.65 6.23 -9.65
CA ARG A 77 -0.23 6.47 -10.79
C ARG A 77 -1.18 7.61 -10.48
N CYS A 78 -1.45 8.43 -11.49
CA CYS A 78 -2.47 9.46 -11.40
C CYS A 78 -3.80 8.83 -11.06
N SER A 79 -4.32 9.18 -9.88
CA SER A 79 -5.55 8.66 -9.32
C SER A 79 -6.34 9.80 -8.69
N GLY A 80 -7.59 9.52 -8.32
CA GLY A 80 -8.50 10.51 -7.78
C GLY A 80 -9.51 11.03 -8.80
N CYS A 81 -10.38 11.92 -8.35
CA CYS A 81 -11.43 12.52 -9.14
C CYS A 81 -11.08 13.95 -9.57
N CYS A 82 -11.75 14.38 -10.63
CA CYS A 82 -11.82 15.77 -11.04
C CYS A 82 -13.16 16.35 -10.60
N ARG A 83 -13.22 17.69 -10.49
CA ARG A 83 -14.46 18.39 -10.12
C ARG A 83 -15.62 18.16 -11.09
N ASP A 84 -15.32 17.86 -12.34
CA ASP A 84 -16.28 17.67 -13.44
C ASP A 84 -16.00 16.31 -14.10
N GLU A 85 -17.06 15.51 -14.31
CA GLU A 85 -16.98 14.17 -14.88
C GLU A 85 -16.50 14.15 -16.34
N ARG A 86 -16.65 15.27 -17.05
CA ARG A 86 -16.11 15.48 -18.40
C ARG A 86 -14.58 15.60 -18.40
N LEU A 87 -13.98 15.79 -17.23
CA LEU A 87 -12.53 15.77 -17.06
C LEU A 87 -12.06 14.37 -16.64
N HIS A 88 -10.81 14.06 -16.94
CA HIS A 88 -10.12 12.88 -16.43
C HIS A 88 -8.73 13.26 -15.93
N CYS A 89 -8.24 12.54 -14.93
CA CYS A 89 -6.94 12.76 -14.30
C CYS A 89 -5.84 12.10 -15.13
N VAL A 90 -4.89 12.88 -15.64
CA VAL A 90 -3.79 12.40 -16.51
C VAL A 90 -2.43 12.82 -15.99
N PRO A 91 -1.36 12.05 -16.28
CA PRO A 91 -0.01 12.48 -16.00
C PRO A 91 0.42 13.65 -16.88
N THR A 92 1.18 14.56 -16.30
CA THR A 92 1.92 15.62 -17.02
C THR A 92 3.43 15.41 -16.98
N GLU A 93 3.92 14.60 -16.04
CA GLU A 93 5.32 14.24 -15.89
C GLU A 93 5.41 12.78 -15.44
N THR A 94 6.33 12.02 -16.05
CA THR A 94 6.56 10.60 -15.75
C THR A 94 8.04 10.30 -15.60
N THR A 95 8.35 9.23 -14.88
CA THR A 95 9.71 8.70 -14.70
C THR A 95 9.67 7.18 -14.74
N ASN A 96 10.77 6.55 -15.15
CA ASN A 96 10.90 5.11 -15.04
C ASN A 96 11.52 4.72 -13.70
N VAL A 97 11.06 3.61 -13.14
CA VAL A 97 11.64 2.97 -11.96
C VAL A 97 11.90 1.51 -12.27
N THR A 98 13.13 1.06 -12.05
CA THR A 98 13.53 -0.33 -12.24
C THR A 98 13.35 -1.09 -10.94
N MET A 99 12.68 -2.24 -11.01
CA MET A 99 12.42 -3.12 -9.87
C MET A 99 12.93 -4.52 -10.17
N GLN A 100 13.34 -5.22 -9.12
CA GLN A 100 13.80 -6.60 -9.19
C GLN A 100 12.65 -7.56 -8.82
N LEU A 101 12.44 -8.58 -9.65
CA LEU A 101 11.38 -9.57 -9.48
C LEU A 101 11.90 -10.99 -9.75
N VAL A 102 11.15 -12.00 -9.32
CA VAL A 102 11.43 -13.39 -9.69
C VAL A 102 10.57 -13.75 -10.91
N LYS A 103 11.20 -14.24 -11.97
CA LYS A 103 10.49 -14.76 -13.15
C LYS A 103 10.39 -16.28 -13.08
N ILE A 104 9.19 -16.81 -13.27
CA ILE A 104 8.88 -18.24 -13.18
C ILE A 104 8.55 -18.75 -14.58
N ASN A 105 9.43 -19.59 -15.14
CA ASN A 105 9.30 -20.19 -16.48
C ASN A 105 9.08 -21.69 -16.36
N SER A 106 8.01 -22.23 -16.94
CA SER A 106 7.74 -23.69 -17.00
C SER A 106 7.92 -24.40 -15.64
N GLY A 107 7.49 -23.76 -14.55
CA GLY A 107 7.60 -24.28 -13.18
C GLY A 107 8.98 -24.14 -12.51
N LYS A 108 9.96 -23.51 -13.17
CA LYS A 108 11.29 -23.20 -12.62
C LYS A 108 11.42 -21.72 -12.29
N GLN A 109 11.97 -21.41 -11.11
CA GLN A 109 12.27 -20.04 -10.71
C GLN A 109 13.63 -19.62 -11.27
N VAL A 110 13.68 -18.50 -11.98
CA VAL A 110 14.91 -17.78 -12.35
C VAL A 110 15.21 -16.79 -11.21
N PRO A 111 16.46 -16.68 -10.72
CA PRO A 111 16.75 -16.01 -9.45
C PRO A 111 16.18 -14.59 -9.39
N TYR A 112 16.51 -13.72 -10.34
CA TYR A 112 15.98 -12.36 -10.41
C TYR A 112 16.01 -11.81 -11.83
N VAL A 113 15.04 -10.96 -12.16
CA VAL A 113 14.96 -10.15 -13.37
C VAL A 113 14.69 -8.69 -13.01
N GLU A 114 15.17 -7.77 -13.84
CA GLU A 114 14.93 -6.34 -13.67
C GLU A 114 13.92 -5.87 -14.72
N LEU A 115 12.82 -5.27 -14.27
CA LEU A 115 11.81 -4.66 -15.13
C LEU A 115 11.67 -3.18 -14.81
N SER A 116 11.45 -2.36 -15.83
CA SER A 116 11.35 -0.89 -15.72
C SER A 116 9.91 -0.40 -15.92
N PHE A 117 9.30 0.11 -14.87
CA PHE A 117 7.91 0.56 -14.88
C PHE A 117 7.81 2.08 -14.97
N VAL A 118 6.72 2.58 -15.58
CA VAL A 118 6.42 4.01 -15.61
C VAL A 118 5.67 4.42 -14.33
N GLU A 119 6.22 5.43 -13.64
CA GLU A 119 5.57 6.17 -12.57
C GLU A 119 5.15 7.57 -13.02
N HIS A 120 4.05 8.06 -12.47
CA HIS A 120 3.56 9.41 -12.69
C HIS A 120 4.05 10.33 -11.56
N ARG A 121 4.69 11.45 -11.90
CA ARG A 121 5.24 12.43 -10.94
C ARG A 121 4.33 13.63 -10.72
N LYS A 122 3.59 14.03 -11.75
CA LYS A 122 2.63 15.15 -11.69
C LYS A 122 1.38 14.77 -12.46
N CYS A 123 0.23 15.21 -11.96
CA CYS A 123 -1.08 14.91 -12.52
C CYS A 123 -1.92 16.18 -12.68
N VAL A 124 -2.82 16.19 -13.65
CA VAL A 124 -3.77 17.29 -13.86
C VAL A 124 -5.09 16.77 -14.44
N CYS A 125 -6.18 17.49 -14.17
CA CYS A 125 -7.46 17.25 -14.81
C CYS A 125 -7.48 17.84 -16.23
N ARG A 126 -7.76 17.01 -17.24
CA ARG A 126 -7.92 17.44 -18.64
C ARG A 126 -9.28 17.02 -19.19
N PRO A 127 -9.86 17.75 -20.15
CA PRO A 127 -11.06 17.32 -20.86
C PRO A 127 -10.87 15.94 -21.47
N ARG A 128 -11.88 15.06 -21.34
CA ARG A 128 -11.96 13.84 -22.13
C ARG A 128 -12.00 14.24 -23.60
N GLN A 129 -11.13 13.64 -24.42
CA GLN A 129 -11.36 13.64 -25.85
C GLN A 129 -12.58 12.75 -26.06
N GLU A 130 -13.76 13.35 -26.21
CA GLU A 130 -14.91 12.62 -26.70
C GLU A 130 -14.47 12.02 -28.04
N ALA A 131 -14.51 10.70 -28.16
CA ALA A 131 -14.29 10.07 -29.45
C ALA A 131 -15.29 10.71 -30.40
N LEU A 132 -14.79 11.56 -31.30
CA LEU A 132 -15.51 11.99 -32.49
C LEU A 132 -15.68 10.71 -33.32
N LYS A 133 -16.63 9.86 -32.90
CA LYS A 133 -17.09 8.71 -33.67
C LYS A 133 -17.61 9.31 -34.96
N SER A 134 -16.76 9.17 -35.98
CA SER A 134 -17.08 9.24 -37.39
C SER A 134 -18.56 8.92 -37.64
N LYS A 135 -19.38 9.96 -37.81
CA LYS A 135 -20.63 9.87 -38.57
C LYS A 135 -20.35 9.99 -40.07
N ARG A 136 -19.25 9.38 -40.55
CA ARG A 136 -18.96 9.27 -41.97
C ARG A 136 -19.18 7.83 -42.37
N CYS A 137 -20.45 7.53 -42.66
CA CYS A 137 -20.99 6.56 -43.61
C CYS A 137 -22.48 6.37 -43.29
N ALA A 138 -23.31 7.25 -43.85
CA ALA A 138 -24.65 6.90 -44.29
C ALA A 138 -24.65 7.25 -45.78
N VAL A 139 -24.45 6.23 -46.62
CA VAL A 139 -24.80 6.27 -48.05
C VAL A 139 -26.27 5.91 -48.15
#